data_AF-A0A4Y7U3S2-F1
#
_entry.id   AF-A0A4Y7U3S2-F1
#
_cell.length_a   1.000
_cell.length_b   1.000
_cell.length_c   1.000
_cell.angle_alpha   90.00
_cell.angle_beta   90.00
_cell.angle_gamma   90.00
#
_symmetry.space_group_name_H-M   'P 1'
#
loop_
_entity.id
_entity.type
_entity.pdbx_description
1 polymer ?
#
loop_
_entity_poly.entity_id
_entity_poly.type
_entity_poly.pdbx_seq_one_letter_code
_entity_poly.pdbx_strand_id
1 'polypeptide(L)'
;FIIAELSANHNGSIEVAIETIKAAKRAGANCIKLQTYTADTLTIDSDKEDFLIKGTIWEGKNYYQLYQEAYTPWEWHQELFRVAKEEGLICFSSPFDKT
;
A
#
# COMPACT_ATOMS: atom_id res chain seq x y z
N PHE A 1 -6.99 7.07 -19.19
CA PHE A 1 -5.84 6.92 -18.29
C PHE A 1 -6.33 6.24 -17.03
N ILE A 2 -5.83 5.06 -16.70
CA ILE A 2 -6.29 4.21 -15.60
C ILE A 2 -5.12 3.98 -14.64
N ILE A 3 -5.35 4.26 -13.37
CA ILE A 3 -4.39 4.04 -12.28
C ILE A 3 -4.86 2.82 -11.49
N ALA A 4 -4.06 1.77 -11.47
CA ALA A 4 -4.25 0.63 -10.59
C ALA A 4 -3.63 0.95 -9.23
N GLU A 5 -4.43 0.85 -8.17
CA GLU A 5 -3.98 1.11 -6.80
C GLU A 5 -3.45 -0.19 -6.17
N LEU A 6 -2.17 -0.20 -5.77
CA LEU A 6 -1.57 -1.34 -5.07
C LEU A 6 -1.97 -1.33 -3.59
N SER A 7 -1.84 -0.18 -2.91
CA SER A 7 -2.17 -0.01 -1.47
C SER A 7 -1.53 -1.12 -0.62
N ALA A 8 -2.22 -1.61 0.40
CA ALA A 8 -1.83 -2.72 1.27
C ALA A 8 -2.17 -4.11 0.70
N ASN A 9 -2.58 -4.23 -0.56
CA ASN A 9 -3.05 -5.51 -1.14
C ASN A 9 -1.92 -6.55 -1.31
N HIS A 10 -0.67 -6.15 -1.08
CA HIS A 10 0.50 -7.04 -1.07
C HIS A 10 0.58 -7.93 0.18
N ASN A 11 -0.17 -7.61 1.24
CA ASN A 11 -0.31 -8.44 2.44
C ASN A 11 1.04 -8.88 3.04
N GLY A 12 2.01 -7.96 3.10
CA GLY A 12 3.35 -8.23 3.62
C GLY A 12 4.28 -9.06 2.74
N SER A 13 3.95 -9.35 1.47
CA SER A 13 4.87 -10.02 0.52
C SER A 13 5.26 -9.12 -0.66
N ILE A 14 6.56 -8.95 -0.86
CA ILE A 14 7.10 -8.20 -2.00
C ILE A 14 6.83 -8.93 -3.32
N GLU A 15 6.82 -10.26 -3.30
CA GLU A 15 6.52 -11.09 -4.46
C GLU A 15 5.09 -10.84 -4.93
N VAL A 16 4.12 -10.76 -4.00
CA VAL A 16 2.73 -10.42 -4.32
C VAL A 16 2.63 -8.99 -4.86
N ALA A 17 3.36 -8.03 -4.29
CA ALA A 17 3.40 -6.66 -4.81
C ALA A 17 3.92 -6.61 -6.26
N ILE A 18 5.02 -7.30 -6.54
CA ILE A 18 5.62 -7.40 -7.88
C ILE A 18 4.65 -8.04 -8.87
N GLU A 19 4.03 -9.18 -8.52
CA GLU A 19 3.06 -9.83 -9.40
C GLU A 19 1.81 -8.99 -9.62
N THR A 20 1.40 -8.19 -8.63
CA THR A 20 0.31 -7.22 -8.76
C THR A 20 0.64 -6.14 -9.78
N ILE A 21 1.87 -5.60 -9.78
CA ILE A 21 2.33 -4.62 -10.78
C ILE A 21 2.24 -5.21 -12.20
N LYS A 22 2.79 -6.42 -12.38
CA LYS A 22 2.73 -7.10 -13.69
C LYS A 22 1.30 -7.40 -14.11
N ALA A 23 0.45 -7.82 -13.17
CA ALA A 23 -0.96 -8.07 -13.44
C ALA A 23 -1.71 -6.80 -13.85
N ALA A 24 -1.44 -5.67 -13.19
CA ALA A 24 -2.01 -4.38 -13.55
C ALA A 24 -1.65 -3.98 -14.99
N LYS A 25 -0.38 -4.18 -15.39
CA LYS A 25 0.03 -3.96 -16.78
C LYS A 25 -0.72 -4.87 -17.75
N ARG A 26 -0.78 -6.18 -17.48
CA ARG A 26 -1.51 -7.15 -18.32
C ARG A 26 -3.00 -6.80 -18.45
N ALA A 27 -3.60 -6.24 -17.41
CA ALA A 27 -4.98 -5.78 -17.40
C ALA A 27 -5.21 -4.44 -18.16
N GLY A 28 -4.15 -3.81 -18.65
CA GLY A 28 -4.23 -2.58 -19.44
C GLY A 28 -4.16 -1.28 -18.61
N ALA A 29 -3.69 -1.34 -17.36
CA ALA A 29 -3.45 -0.14 -16.58
C ALA A 29 -2.37 0.75 -17.25
N ASN A 30 -2.49 2.07 -17.09
CA ASN A 30 -1.49 3.02 -17.55
C ASN A 30 -0.47 3.33 -16.45
N CYS A 31 -0.86 3.14 -15.20
CA CYS A 31 -0.10 3.51 -14.03
C CYS A 31 -0.39 2.56 -12.86
N ILE A 32 0.62 2.29 -12.05
CA ILE A 32 0.46 1.72 -10.70
C ILE A 32 0.72 2.81 -9.65
N LYS A 33 -0.12 2.86 -8.61
CA LYS A 33 0.05 3.79 -7.49
C LYS A 33 0.28 3.05 -6.17
N LEU A 34 1.24 3.55 -5.39
CA LEU A 34 1.56 3.10 -4.03
C LEU A 34 1.02 4.09 -2.99
N GLN A 35 1.11 3.71 -1.71
CA GLN A 35 0.91 4.60 -0.58
C GLN A 35 2.15 4.56 0.31
N THR A 36 2.63 5.73 0.74
CA THR A 36 3.82 5.85 1.59
C THR A 36 3.40 6.46 2.91
N TYR A 37 3.34 5.62 3.95
CA TYR A 37 2.95 6.01 5.30
C TYR A 37 3.47 5.00 6.31
N THR A 38 3.70 5.46 7.53
CA THR A 38 3.79 4.60 8.71
C THR A 38 2.50 4.77 9.51
N ALA A 39 2.24 3.86 10.45
CA ALA A 39 1.10 4.05 11.35
C ALA A 39 1.20 5.38 12.11
N ASP A 40 2.42 5.78 12.49
CA ASP A 40 2.73 7.02 13.22
C ASP A 40 2.39 8.31 12.45
N THR A 41 2.47 8.27 11.12
CA THR A 41 2.18 9.45 10.29
C THR A 41 0.76 9.46 9.74
N LEU A 42 0.11 8.30 9.65
CA LEU A 42 -1.24 8.18 9.10
C LEU A 42 -2.35 8.32 10.15
N THR A 43 -2.11 7.86 11.37
CA THR A 43 -3.13 7.82 12.43
C THR A 43 -2.51 7.97 13.82
N ILE A 44 -3.34 7.86 14.86
CA ILE A 44 -2.91 7.86 16.27
C ILE A 44 -3.18 6.50 16.91
N ASP A 45 -2.31 6.08 17.82
CA ASP A 45 -2.52 4.87 18.63
C ASP A 45 -3.63 5.14 19.67
N SER A 46 -4.82 4.58 19.42
CA SER A 46 -6.00 4.86 20.23
C SER A 46 -6.99 3.70 20.25
N ASP A 47 -7.42 3.33 21.46
CA ASP A 47 -8.48 2.33 21.70
C ASP A 47 -9.87 2.97 21.88
N LYS A 48 -10.02 4.25 21.51
CA LYS A 48 -11.33 4.91 21.50
C LYS A 48 -12.23 4.28 20.44
N GLU A 49 -13.53 4.30 20.69
CA GLU A 49 -14.52 3.64 19.82
C GLU A 49 -14.40 4.02 18.34
N ASP A 50 -14.11 5.29 18.04
CA ASP A 50 -13.95 5.80 16.66
C ASP A 50 -12.72 5.25 15.92
N PHE A 51 -11.75 4.68 16.65
CA PHE A 51 -10.50 4.14 16.10
C PHE A 51 -10.49 2.61 16.04
N LEU A 52 -11.52 1.96 16.60
CA LEU A 52 -11.68 0.52 16.57
C LEU A 52 -12.39 0.08 15.28
N ILE A 53 -11.81 -0.90 14.61
CA ILE A 53 -12.38 -1.45 13.38
C ILE A 53 -13.50 -2.44 13.74
N LYS A 54 -14.66 -2.27 13.09
CA LYS A 54 -15.87 -3.08 13.30
C LYS A 54 -16.44 -3.57 11.97
N GLY A 55 -17.01 -4.77 11.95
CA GLY A 55 -17.73 -5.31 10.78
C GLY A 55 -16.86 -5.63 9.56
N THR A 56 -15.56 -5.87 9.75
CA THR A 56 -14.63 -6.29 8.67
C THR A 56 -13.75 -7.45 9.14
N ILE A 57 -12.91 -7.98 8.26
CA ILE A 57 -11.93 -9.03 8.61
C ILE A 57 -10.88 -8.58 9.63
N TRP A 58 -10.79 -7.28 9.93
CA TRP A 58 -9.84 -6.69 10.89
C TRP A 58 -10.50 -6.33 12.22
N GLU A 59 -11.71 -6.86 12.48
CA GLU A 59 -12.44 -6.62 13.71
C GLU A 59 -11.61 -6.97 14.96
N GLY A 60 -11.67 -6.10 15.96
CA GLY A 60 -10.88 -6.23 17.19
C GLY A 60 -9.50 -5.57 17.15
N LYS A 61 -9.08 -5.00 16.01
CA LYS A 61 -7.90 -4.14 15.92
C LYS A 61 -8.28 -2.66 15.91
N ASN A 62 -7.38 -1.81 16.39
CA ASN A 62 -7.44 -0.37 16.09
C ASN A 62 -6.74 -0.05 14.75
N TYR A 63 -7.00 1.13 14.17
CA TYR A 63 -6.38 1.51 12.89
C TYR A 63 -4.86 1.56 12.94
N TYR A 64 -4.28 1.97 14.07
CA TYR A 64 -2.83 2.06 14.24
C TYR A 64 -2.18 0.68 14.11
N GLN A 65 -2.70 -0.33 14.80
CA GLN A 65 -2.26 -1.72 14.70
C GLN A 65 -2.38 -2.27 13.27
N LEU A 66 -3.51 -2.00 12.60
CA LEU A 66 -3.68 -2.42 11.21
C LEU A 66 -2.60 -1.79 10.30
N TYR A 67 -2.36 -0.48 10.44
CA TYR A 67 -1.41 0.23 9.58
C TYR A 67 0.06 -0.12 9.87
N GLN A 68 0.38 -0.60 11.07
CA GLN A 68 1.70 -1.19 11.36
C GLN A 68 1.95 -2.49 10.58
N GLU A 69 0.90 -3.22 10.20
CA GLU A 69 1.02 -4.44 9.41
C GLU A 69 0.89 -4.17 7.90
N ALA A 70 0.05 -3.20 7.54
CA ALA A 70 -0.40 -2.98 6.17
C ALA A 70 0.53 -2.09 5.32
N TYR A 71 1.43 -1.31 5.94
CA TYR A 71 2.28 -0.37 5.21
C TYR A 71 3.21 -1.07 4.21
N THR A 72 3.58 -0.37 3.15
CA THR A 72 4.61 -0.83 2.20
C THR A 72 6.00 -0.50 2.76
N PRO A 73 6.90 -1.47 3.00
CA PRO A 73 8.25 -1.21 3.51
C PRO A 73 9.09 -0.30 2.60
N TRP A 74 9.91 0.56 3.20
CA TRP A 74 10.63 1.63 2.48
C TRP A 74 11.63 1.05 1.49
N GLU A 75 12.30 -0.02 1.91
CA GLU A 75 13.26 -0.76 1.11
C GLU A 75 12.63 -1.40 -0.15
N TRP A 76 11.31 -1.58 -0.19
CA TRP A 76 10.62 -2.10 -1.38
C TRP A 76 10.42 -1.04 -2.45
N HIS A 77 10.34 0.25 -2.08
CA HIS A 77 10.00 1.32 -3.02
C HIS A 77 10.90 1.32 -4.25
N GLN A 78 12.23 1.19 -4.05
CA GLN A 78 13.18 1.17 -5.16
C GLN A 78 12.88 0.03 -6.13
N GLU A 79 12.61 -1.17 -5.61
CA GLU A 79 12.34 -2.36 -6.41
C GLU A 79 10.98 -2.28 -7.13
N LEU A 80 9.92 -1.84 -6.44
CA LEU A 80 8.59 -1.70 -7.02
C LEU A 80 8.57 -0.64 -8.14
N PHE A 81 9.28 0.48 -7.97
CA PHE A 81 9.44 1.47 -9.02
C PHE A 81 10.24 0.93 -10.21
N ARG A 82 11.29 0.14 -9.96
CA ARG A 82 12.09 -0.51 -11.02
C ARG A 82 11.20 -1.46 -11.84
N VAL A 83 10.48 -2.37 -11.19
CA VAL A 83 9.59 -3.33 -11.85
C VAL A 83 8.49 -2.62 -12.63
N ALA A 84 7.83 -1.61 -12.05
CA ALA A 84 6.79 -0.85 -12.75
C ALA A 84 7.32 -0.17 -14.02
N LYS A 85 8.54 0.39 -13.96
CA LYS A 85 9.21 0.98 -15.11
C LYS A 85 9.52 -0.07 -16.19
N GLU A 86 10.02 -1.25 -15.79
CA GLU A 86 10.31 -2.36 -16.71
C GLU A 86 9.06 -2.88 -17.41
N GLU A 87 7.93 -2.93 -16.71
CA GLU A 87 6.61 -3.26 -17.28
C GLU A 87 6.00 -2.12 -18.13
N GLY A 88 6.67 -0.96 -18.21
CA GLY A 88 6.20 0.21 -18.96
C GLY A 88 4.92 0.81 -18.35
N LEU A 89 4.85 0.86 -17.03
CA LEU A 89 3.84 1.59 -16.26
C LEU A 89 4.45 2.89 -15.71
N ILE A 90 3.63 3.95 -15.65
CA ILE A 90 3.95 5.08 -14.79
C ILE A 90 3.80 4.62 -13.34
N CYS A 91 4.72 4.99 -12.46
CA CYS A 91 4.66 4.67 -11.04
C CYS A 91 4.76 5.94 -10.20
N PHE A 92 3.88 6.09 -9.23
CA PHE A 92 3.96 7.15 -8.21
C PHE A 92 3.34 6.69 -6.89
N SER A 93 3.52 7.47 -5.83
CA SER A 93 2.94 7.21 -4.52
C SER A 93 2.11 8.39 -4.03
N SER A 94 1.15 8.12 -3.15
CA SER A 94 0.53 9.13 -2.29
C SER A 94 1.36 9.23 -1.00
N PRO A 95 2.09 10.35 -0.77
CA PRO A 95 2.90 10.51 0.42
C PRO A 95 2.06 11.02 1.59
N PHE A 96 2.07 10.30 2.70
CA PHE A 96 1.54 10.73 4.00
C PHE A 96 2.65 10.81 5.06
N ASP A 97 3.87 10.40 4.70
CA ASP A 97 5.05 10.48 5.53
C ASP A 97 6.00 11.61 5.05
N LYS A 98 6.79 12.16 5.97
CA LYS A 98 7.79 13.20 5.67
C LYS A 98 9.19 12.62 5.44
N THR A 99 9.38 11.34 5.72
CA THR A 99 10.64 10.60 5.55
C THR A 99 10.62 9.78 4.27
#